data_AF-A0A2G6FNT6-F1
#
_entry.id   AF-A0A2G6FNT6-F1
#
_cell.length_a   1.000
_cell.length_b   1.000
_cell.length_c   1.000
_cell.angle_alpha   90.00
_cell.angle_beta   90.00
_cell.angle_gamma   90.00
#
_symmetry.space_group_name_H-M   'P 1'
#
loop_
_entity.id
_entity.type
_entity.pdbx_description
1 polymer ?
#
loop_
_entity_poly.entity_id
_entity_poly.type
_entity_poly.pdbx_seq_one_letter_code
_entity_poly.pdbx_strand_id
1 'polypeptide(L)' 'MTEEKRPPCPTCQGKKIIEGVCETGSEWSGSGDDIDGMHCTPDQPCPTCEGKGYEEN' A
#
# COMPACT_ATOMS: atom_id res chain seq x y z
N MET A 1 -16.79 -17.41 -23.10
CA MET A 1 -16.84 -16.20 -22.26
C MET A 1 -15.46 -15.58 -22.34
N THR A 2 -15.30 -14.55 -23.17
CA THR A 2 -14.02 -13.82 -23.26
C THR A 2 -14.09 -12.74 -22.19
N GLU A 3 -13.86 -13.15 -20.95
CA GLU A 3 -13.70 -12.22 -19.84
C GLU A 3 -12.57 -11.29 -20.23
N GLU A 4 -12.90 -10.01 -20.42
CA GLU A 4 -11.95 -8.94 -20.62
C GLU A 4 -11.05 -8.92 -19.38
N LYS A 5 -9.95 -9.68 -19.43
CA LYS A 5 -8.93 -9.74 -18.40
C LYS A 5 -8.20 -8.41 -18.40
N ARG A 6 -8.86 -7.35 -17.91
CA ARG A 6 -8.23 -6.06 -17.68
C ARG A 6 -7.02 -6.35 -16.81
N PRO A 7 -5.82 -5.92 -17.23
CA PRO A 7 -4.62 -6.22 -16.47
C PRO A 7 -4.81 -5.66 -15.06
N PRO A 8 -4.53 -6.48 -14.03
CA PRO A 8 -4.61 -5.99 -12.66
C PRO A 8 -3.65 -4.82 -12.52
N CYS A 9 -4.06 -3.81 -11.77
CA CYS A 9 -3.27 -2.61 -11.55
C CYS A 9 -1.84 -3.00 -11.13
N PRO A 10 -0.76 -2.62 -11.83
CA PRO A 10 0.58 -3.10 -11.49
C PRO A 10 1.02 -2.66 -10.08
N THR A 11 0.61 -1.46 -9.67
CA THR A 11 0.94 -0.86 -8.38
C THR A 11 0.27 -1.56 -7.20
N CYS A 12 -0.98 -2.02 -7.39
CA CYS A 12 -1.82 -2.51 -6.30
C CYS A 12 -2.26 -3.95 -6.52
N GLN A 13 -1.84 -4.57 -7.62
CA GLN A 13 -2.11 -5.94 -8.04
C GLN A 13 -3.59 -6.36 -7.93
N GLY A 14 -4.53 -5.44 -8.21
CA GLY A 14 -5.97 -5.71 -8.01
C GLY A 14 -6.55 -5.26 -6.69
N LYS A 15 -5.74 -4.93 -5.68
CA LYS A 15 -6.17 -4.60 -4.31
C LYS A 15 -6.86 -3.25 -4.15
N LYS A 16 -6.81 -2.36 -5.15
CA LYS A 16 -7.43 -1.00 -5.16
C LYS A 16 -6.85 -0.01 -4.14
N ILE A 17 -6.22 -0.49 -3.09
CA ILE A 17 -5.50 0.27 -2.07
C ILE A 17 -4.05 -0.21 -2.00
N ILE A 18 -3.17 0.69 -1.57
CA ILE A 18 -1.82 0.37 -1.14
C ILE A 18 -1.93 0.13 0.36
N GLU A 19 -1.68 -1.11 0.77
CA GLU A 19 -1.67 -1.46 2.18
C GLU A 19 -0.55 -0.69 2.87
N GLY A 20 -0.92 -0.03 3.96
CA GLY A 20 0.01 0.63 4.84
C GLY A 20 1.08 -0.33 5.34
N VAL A 21 2.34 0.06 5.21
CA VAL A 21 3.46 -0.66 5.82
C VAL A 21 3.75 -0.06 7.18
N CYS A 22 3.91 -0.94 8.16
CA CYS A 22 4.40 -0.57 9.48
C CYS A 22 5.91 -0.77 9.49
N GLU A 23 6.65 0.33 9.41
CA GLU A 23 8.10 0.31 9.46
C GLU A 23 8.56 0.69 10.88
N THR A 24 9.42 -0.15 11.45
CA THR A 24 10.14 0.17 12.69
C THR A 24 11.36 0.99 12.29
N GLY A 25 11.32 2.30 12.57
CA GLY A 25 12.43 3.21 12.29
C GLY A 25 13.64 2.89 13.17
N SER A 26 14.53 2.01 12.72
CA SER A 26 15.75 1.64 13.47
C SER A 26 16.79 2.78 13.53
N GLU A 27 16.59 3.86 12.76
CA GLU A 27 17.51 5.00 12.67
C GLU A 27 17.35 6.03 13.82
N TRP A 28 16.32 5.91 14.66
CA TRP A 28 16.14 6.73 15.88
C TRP A 28 16.12 5.88 17.16
N SER A 29 17.05 4.92 17.25
CA SER A 29 17.30 4.16 18.47
C SER A 29 18.02 5.01 19.53
N GLY A 30 17.40 6.09 19.98
CA GLY A 30 17.79 6.82 21.19
C GLY A 30 17.15 6.14 22.39
N SER A 31 17.96 5.59 23.29
CA SER A 31 17.54 4.87 24.50
C SER A 31 16.46 5.66 25.28
N GLY A 32 15.21 5.22 25.16
CA GLY A 32 14.07 5.80 25.84
C GLY A 32 12.95 4.78 25.86
N ASP A 33 12.34 4.63 27.02
CA ASP A 33 11.30 3.68 27.38
C ASP A 33 9.99 3.96 26.60
N ASP A 34 9.99 3.77 25.28
CA ASP A 34 8.79 3.90 24.47
C ASP A 34 8.84 2.87 23.34
N ILE A 35 7.91 1.92 23.38
CA ILE A 35 7.60 1.00 22.27
C ILE A 35 6.79 1.78 21.21
N ASP A 36 7.19 3.02 20.92
CA ASP A 36 6.50 4.00 20.09
C ASP A 36 7.45 4.48 18.98
N GLY A 37 7.92 3.51 18.18
CA GLY A 37 8.75 3.74 17.00
C GLY A 37 8.20 3.06 15.74
N MET A 38 7.03 2.45 15.84
CA MET A 38 6.36 1.76 14.74
C MET A 38 5.47 2.77 14.01
N HIS A 39 5.97 3.37 12.94
CA HIS A 39 5.17 4.25 12.11
C HIS A 39 4.44 3.40 11.08
N CYS A 40 3.15 3.15 11.32
CA CYS A 40 2.28 2.57 10.32
C CYS A 40 1.79 3.66 9.37
N THR A 41 2.18 3.56 8.11
CA THR A 41 1.51 4.33 7.06
C THR A 41 0.05 3.84 6.98
N PRO A 42 -0.95 4.73 6.88
CA PRO A 42 -2.34 4.29 6.68
C PRO A 42 -2.50 3.69 5.28
N ASP A 43 -3.55 2.89 5.07
CA ASP A 43 -3.91 2.49 3.72
C ASP A 43 -4.21 3.74 2.86
N GLN A 44 -3.70 3.73 1.64
CA GLN A 44 -3.89 4.82 0.70
C GLN A 44 -4.57 4.28 -0.56
N PRO A 45 -5.53 5.01 -1.15
CA PRO A 45 -6.12 4.60 -2.42
C PRO A 45 -5.03 4.51 -3.48
N CYS A 46 -5.09 3.44 -4.28
CA CYS A 46 -4.12 3.20 -5.34
C CYS A 46 -4.13 4.37 -6.33
N PRO A 47 -3.07 5.20 -6.43
CA PRO A 47 -3.09 6.39 -7.27
C PRO A 47 -3.11 6.03 -8.75
N THR A 48 -2.49 4.90 -9.13
CA THR A 48 -2.40 4.44 -10.51
C THR A 48 -3.74 4.02 -11.10
N CYS A 49 -4.63 3.49 -10.26
CA CYS A 49 -5.90 2.96 -10.71
C CYS A 49 -7.08 3.63 -10.02
N GLU A 50 -6.85 4.71 -9.25
CA GLU A 50 -7.85 5.49 -8.51
C GLU A 50 -8.88 4.64 -7.76
N GLY A 51 -8.44 3.54 -7.13
CA GLY A 51 -9.34 2.61 -6.44
C GLY A 51 -10.16 1.66 -7.34
N LYS A 52 -9.95 1.67 -8.67
CA LYS A 52 -10.57 0.73 -9.62
C LYS A 52 -9.98 -0.68 -9.51
N GLY A 53 -8.66 -0.77 -9.29
CA GLY A 53 -7.93 -2.05 -9.13
C GLY A 53 -7.50 -2.71 -10.44
N TYR A 54 -7.82 -2.10 -11.58
CA TYR A 54 -7.39 -2.54 -12.91
C TYR A 54 -7.01 -1.33 -13.74
N GLU A 55 -6.14 -1.53 -14.72
CA GLU A 55 -5.85 -0.50 -15.71
C GLU A 55 -6.99 -0.46 -16.73
N GLU A 56 -7.59 0.72 -16.90
CA GLU A 56 -8.56 0.99 -17.95
C GLU A 56 -7.77 1.59 -19.11
N ASN A 57 -7.20 0.70 -19.93
CA ASN A 57 -6.50 1.09 -21.16
C ASN A 57 -7.48 1.63 -22.20
#